data_AF-X1QS47-F1
#
_entry.id   AF-X1QS47-F1
#
_cell.length_a   1.000
_cell.length_b   1.000
_cell.length_c   1.000
_cell.angle_alpha   90.00
_cell.angle_beta   90.00
_cell.angle_gamma   90.00
#
_symmetry.space_group_name_H-M   'P 1'
#
loop_
_entity.id
_entity.type
_entity.pdbx_description
1 polymer ?
#
loop_
_entity_poly.entity_id
_entity_poly.type
_entity_poly.pdbx_seq_one_letter_code
_entity_poly.pdbx_strand_id
1 'polypeptide(L)'
;GAVFLILTALARGREVIISRGELVQIGGGFRIPEILEQSGAYLREVGTTNQTYLEDYEAAINENTGLLLKVHQSNFRMSGFTHFATI
;
A
#
# COMPACT_ATOMS: atom_id res chain seq x y z
N GLY A 1 -7.96 -9.02 -11.04
CA GLY A 1 -8.19 -9.38 -9.63
C GLY A 1 -8.93 -8.27 -8.92
N ALA A 2 -9.59 -8.54 -7.78
CA ALA A 2 -10.42 -7.55 -7.07
C ALA A 2 -9.65 -6.25 -6.72
N VAL A 3 -8.39 -6.37 -6.28
CA VAL A 3 -7.52 -5.21 -5.96
C VAL A 3 -7.34 -4.29 -7.17
N PHE A 4 -7.01 -4.84 -8.34
CA PHE A 4 -6.85 -4.06 -9.57
C PHE A 4 -8.13 -3.29 -9.94
N LEU A 5 -9.31 -3.92 -9.79
CA LEU A 5 -10.60 -3.29 -10.08
C LEU A 5 -10.87 -2.11 -9.13
N ILE A 6 -10.64 -2.30 -7.84
CA ILE A 6 -10.81 -1.25 -6.81
C ILE A 6 -9.89 -0.07 -7.11
N LEU A 7 -8.60 -0.32 -7.35
CA LEU A 7 -7.62 0.72 -7.64
C LEU A 7 -7.96 1.50 -8.91
N THR A 8 -8.35 0.77 -9.96
CA THR A 8 -8.74 1.39 -11.24
C THR A 8 -9.99 2.26 -11.09
N ALA A 9 -10.97 1.82 -10.30
CA ALA A 9 -12.24 2.52 -10.13
C ALA A 9 -12.13 3.73 -9.20
N LEU A 10 -11.29 3.66 -8.15
CA LEU A 10 -11.28 4.66 -7.07
C LEU A 10 -10.04 5.56 -7.07
N ALA A 11 -8.91 5.11 -7.62
CA ALA A 11 -7.62 5.77 -7.46
C ALA A 11 -6.86 6.03 -8.77
N ARG A 12 -7.49 5.83 -9.93
CA ARG A 12 -6.86 6.17 -11.22
C ARG A 12 -6.50 7.66 -11.25
N GLY A 13 -5.24 7.97 -11.53
CA GLY A 13 -4.69 9.33 -11.56
C GLY A 13 -4.54 9.99 -10.19
N ARG A 14 -4.68 9.23 -9.10
CA ARG A 14 -4.57 9.71 -7.71
C ARG A 14 -3.53 8.90 -6.94
N GLU A 15 -3.10 9.44 -5.81
CA GLU A 15 -2.16 8.77 -4.91
C GLU A 15 -2.86 7.68 -4.08
N VAL A 16 -2.20 6.53 -3.98
CA VAL A 16 -2.56 5.45 -3.07
C VAL A 16 -1.48 5.35 -2.02
N ILE A 17 -1.86 5.64 -0.79
CA ILE A 17 -0.94 5.63 0.35
C ILE A 17 -0.90 4.22 0.93
N ILE A 18 0.31 3.68 1.07
CA ILE A 18 0.55 2.30 1.53
C ILE A 18 1.86 2.23 2.33
N SER A 19 1.91 1.37 3.35
CA SER A 19 3.16 1.07 4.06
C SER A 19 4.21 0.45 3.12
N ARG A 20 5.47 0.91 3.22
CA ARG A 20 6.59 0.28 2.50
C ARG A 20 6.72 -1.23 2.80
N GLY A 21 6.41 -1.64 4.04
CA GLY A 21 6.42 -3.05 4.45
C GLY A 21 5.35 -3.92 3.79
N GLU A 22 4.40 -3.31 3.07
CA GLU A 22 3.26 -3.97 2.44
C GLU A 22 3.39 -4.07 0.91
N LEU A 23 4.52 -3.60 0.34
CA LEU A 23 4.86 -3.75 -1.08
C LEU A 23 5.35 -5.17 -1.37
N VAL A 24 4.42 -6.12 -1.34
CA VAL A 24 4.74 -7.56 -1.29
C VAL A 24 4.37 -8.26 -2.60
N GLN A 25 4.97 -9.44 -2.80
CA GLN A 25 4.50 -10.41 -3.77
C GLN A 25 3.67 -11.48 -3.06
N ILE A 26 2.42 -11.62 -3.48
CA ILE A 26 1.50 -12.67 -3.02
C ILE A 26 1.36 -13.76 -4.09
N GLY A 27 0.93 -14.95 -3.66
CA GLY A 27 0.81 -16.13 -4.52
C GLY A 27 0.10 -15.84 -5.85
N GLY A 28 0.48 -16.55 -6.91
CA GLY A 28 -0.01 -16.31 -8.26
C GLY A 28 0.77 -15.24 -9.05
N GLY A 29 1.91 -14.78 -8.54
CA GLY A 29 2.81 -13.84 -9.23
C GLY A 29 2.40 -12.37 -9.11
N PHE A 30 1.42 -12.05 -8.28
CA PHE A 30 0.92 -10.69 -8.10
C PHE A 30 1.83 -9.88 -7.19
N ARG A 31 2.33 -8.76 -7.71
CA ARG A 31 3.12 -7.78 -6.96
C ARG A 31 2.31 -6.51 -6.78
N ILE A 32 2.19 -6.06 -5.54
CA ILE A 32 1.41 -4.86 -5.20
C ILE A 32 1.86 -3.62 -5.99
N PRO A 33 3.19 -3.32 -6.13
CA PRO A 33 3.64 -2.20 -6.95
C PRO A 33 3.20 -2.29 -8.42
N GLU A 34 3.30 -3.47 -9.03
CA GLU A 34 2.95 -3.68 -10.45
C GLU A 34 1.43 -3.52 -10.68
N ILE A 35 0.60 -3.97 -9.75
CA ILE A 35 -0.86 -3.79 -9.83
C ILE A 35 -1.24 -2.31 -9.70
N LEU A 36 -0.59 -1.58 -8.80
CA LEU A 36 -0.81 -0.13 -8.62
C LEU A 36 -0.48 0.63 -9.91
N GLU A 37 0.70 0.38 -10.47
CA GLU A 37 1.14 0.99 -11.73
C GLU A 37 0.16 0.67 -12.87
N GLN A 38 -0.22 -0.60 -13.06
CA GLN A 38 -1.16 -1.01 -14.11
C GLN A 38 -2.55 -0.38 -13.94
N SER A 39 -2.99 -0.10 -12.70
CA SER A 39 -4.28 0.54 -12.44
C SER A 39 -4.30 2.04 -12.81
N GLY A 40 -3.13 2.63 -13.07
CA GLY A 40 -2.95 4.07 -13.27
C GLY A 40 -2.99 4.87 -11.97
N ALA A 41 -2.83 4.22 -10.82
CA ALA A 41 -2.70 4.88 -9.53
C ALA A 41 -1.23 5.24 -9.27
N TYR A 42 -1.00 6.33 -8.54
CA TYR A 42 0.33 6.75 -8.13
C TYR A 42 0.69 6.13 -6.78
N LEU A 43 1.77 5.37 -6.72
CA LEU A 43 2.26 4.78 -5.48
C LEU A 43 2.82 5.88 -4.56
N ARG A 44 2.24 6.02 -3.36
CA ARG A 44 2.73 6.89 -2.29
C ARG A 44 3.08 6.02 -1.07
N GLU A 45 4.29 5.46 -1.07
CA GLU A 45 4.73 4.64 0.05
C GLU A 45 5.13 5.48 1.28
N VAL A 46 4.81 4.98 2.47
CA VAL A 46 5.09 5.65 3.75
C VAL A 46 5.76 4.72 4.75
N GLY A 47 6.36 5.31 5.78
CA GLY A 47 7.13 4.61 6.79
C GLY A 47 8.35 3.86 6.22
N THR A 48 8.76 2.82 6.92
CA THR A 48 9.88 1.95 6.57
C THR A 48 9.41 0.51 6.39
N THR A 49 10.31 -0.37 5.96
CA THR A 49 10.01 -1.79 5.72
C THR A 49 9.44 -2.47 6.96
N ASN A 50 10.02 -2.23 8.12
CA ASN A 50 9.69 -2.91 9.37
C ASN A 50 8.82 -2.07 10.31
N GLN A 51 8.79 -0.74 10.16
CA GLN A 51 8.03 0.15 11.04
C GLN A 51 7.23 1.17 10.23
N THR A 52 5.92 1.20 10.42
CA THR A 52 5.03 2.24 9.87
C THR A 52 4.02 2.62 10.94
N TYR A 53 3.97 3.91 11.26
CA TYR A 53 3.08 4.49 12.28
C TYR A 53 1.87 5.19 11.63
N LEU A 54 0.90 5.63 12.43
CA LEU A 54 -0.30 6.29 11.91
C LEU A 54 0.05 7.67 11.33
N GLU A 55 1.01 8.36 11.93
CA GLU A 55 1.51 9.67 11.54
C GLU A 55 2.17 9.64 10.15
N ASP A 56 2.78 8.50 9.78
CA ASP A 56 3.34 8.29 8.44
C ASP A 56 2.25 8.37 7.36
N TYR A 57 1.05 7.83 7.65
CA TYR A 57 -0.11 7.93 6.76
C TYR A 57 -0.69 9.33 6.79
N GLU A 58 -0.91 9.90 7.97
CA GLU A 58 -1.51 11.24 8.12
C GLU A 58 -0.69 12.31 7.40
N ALA A 59 0.64 12.30 7.54
CA ALA A 59 1.53 13.25 6.89
C ALA A 59 1.58 13.11 5.35
N ALA A 60 1.16 11.96 4.81
CA ALA A 60 1.14 11.74 3.36
C ALA A 60 -0.19 12.13 2.70
N ILE A 61 -1.26 12.33 3.48
CA ILE A 61 -2.58 12.73 2.96
C ILE A 61 -2.51 14.14 2.38
N ASN A 62 -3.00 14.29 1.15
CA ASN A 62 -3.09 15.55 0.43
C ASN A 62 -4.29 15.55 -0.54
N GLU A 63 -4.50 16.64 -1.28
CA GLU A 63 -5.60 16.80 -2.23
C GLU A 63 -5.63 15.77 -3.37
N ASN A 64 -4.49 15.15 -3.68
CA ASN A 64 -4.38 14.10 -4.70
C ASN A 64 -4.55 12.69 -4.13
N THR A 65 -4.73 12.53 -2.82
CA THR A 65 -4.95 11.22 -2.18
C THR A 65 -6.30 10.63 -2.60
N GLY A 66 -6.27 9.46 -3.24
CA GLY A 66 -7.45 8.73 -3.68
C GLY A 66 -7.84 7.58 -2.76
N LEU A 67 -6.86 6.94 -2.11
CA LEU A 67 -7.10 5.74 -1.30
C LEU A 67 -5.99 5.55 -0.25
N LEU A 68 -6.36 5.09 0.94
CA LEU A 68 -5.43 4.43 1.87
C LEU A 68 -5.54 2.92 1.67
N LEU A 69 -4.43 2.26 1.39
CA LEU A 69 -4.40 0.82 1.12
C LEU A 69 -3.62 0.09 2.21
N LYS A 70 -4.29 -0.86 2.86
CA LYS A 70 -3.70 -1.82 3.79
C LYS A 70 -3.63 -3.20 3.14
N VAL A 71 -2.45 -3.82 3.08
CA VAL A 71 -2.28 -5.18 2.56
C VAL A 71 -1.87 -6.12 3.69
N HIS A 72 -2.63 -7.21 3.85
CA HIS A 72 -2.29 -8.26 4.80
C HIS A 72 -1.14 -9.13 4.27
N GLN A 73 -0.06 -9.26 5.07
CA GLN A 73 1.09 -10.11 4.77
C GLN A 73 0.74 -11.59 4.96
N SER A 74 0.09 -12.20 3.96
CA SER A 74 -0.49 -13.54 4.06
C SER A 74 0.51 -14.70 3.96
N ASN A 75 1.68 -14.46 3.37
CA ASN A 75 2.66 -15.51 3.01
C ASN A 75 4.05 -15.31 3.63
N PHE A 76 4.24 -14.30 4.47
CA PHE A 76 5.46 -14.10 5.26
C PHE A 76 5.14 -13.33 6.54
N ARG A 77 6.11 -13.26 7.46
CA ARG A 77 6.04 -12.43 8.66
C ARG A 77 7.39 -11.76 8.90
N MET A 78 7.34 -10.51 9.40
CA MET A 78 8.51 -9.83 9.93
C MET A 78 8.59 -10.02 11.44
N SER A 79 9.81 -10.13 11.96
CA SER A 79 10.10 -10.28 13.39
C SER A 79 11.23 -9.32 13.82
N GLY A 80 11.33 -9.04 15.12
CA GLY A 80 12.29 -8.07 15.68
C GLY A 80 11.65 -6.70 15.92
N PHE A 81 12.35 -5.63 15.58
CA PHE A 81 11.87 -4.25 15.73
C PHE A 81 10.83 -3.94 14.65
N THR A 82 9.56 -4.28 14.91
CA THR A 82 8.46 -4.08 13.97
C THR A 82 7.34 -3.22 14.57
N HIS A 83 6.69 -2.42 13.72
CA HIS A 83 5.49 -1.67 14.07
C HIS A 83 4.58 -1.56 12.86
N PHE A 84 3.29 -1.83 13.04
CA PHE A 84 2.29 -1.82 11.97
C PHE A 84 1.12 -0.92 12.34
N ALA A 85 0.93 0.15 11.58
CA ALA A 85 -0.24 1.01 11.73
C ALA A 85 -1.55 0.23 11.52
N THR A 86 -2.53 0.53 12.37
CA THR A 86 -3.92 0.09 12.23
C THR A 86 -4.71 1.27 11.68
N ILE A 87 -5.18 1.15 10.43
CA ILE A 87 -5.92 2.17 9.68
C ILE A 87 -7.29 1.64 9.25
#